data_AF-A0A2N1M2X8-F1
#
_entry.id   AF-A0A2N1M2X8-F1
#
_cell.length_a   1.000
_cell.length_b   1.000
_cell.length_c   1.000
_cell.angle_alpha   90.00
_cell.angle_beta   90.00
_cell.angle_gamma   90.00
#
_symmetry.space_group_name_H-M   'P 1'
#
loop_
_entity.id
_entity.type
_entity.pdbx_description
1 polymer ?
#
loop_
_entity_poly.entity_id
_entity_poly.type
_entity_poly.pdbx_seq_one_letter_code
_entity_poly.pdbx_strand_id
1 'polypeptide(L)'
;TLYIAPIQITFDKEGHSDSEASFFSGIWPELKPNIPNNLNIEVIFIWITRKNGIDEEVEKKFKKLRSRNVEINPDYTSVVTGFANVNRDIDRY
;
A
#
# COMPACT_ATOMS: atom_id res chain seq x y z
N THR A 1 17.42 2.27 7.22
CA THR A 1 15.99 2.30 6.90
C THR A 1 15.60 0.94 6.36
N LEU A 2 14.49 0.37 6.85
CA LEU A 2 13.90 -0.86 6.32
C LEU A 2 12.71 -0.47 5.44
N TYR A 3 12.74 -0.90 4.18
CA TYR A 3 11.66 -0.69 3.23
C TYR A 3 10.75 -1.91 3.21
N ILE A 4 9.44 -1.68 3.35
CA ILE A 4 8.41 -2.71 3.25
C ILE A 4 7.50 -2.32 2.11
N ALA A 5 7.50 -3.12 1.04
CA ALA A 5 6.74 -2.80 -0.16
C ALA A 5 5.67 -3.86 -0.45
N PRO A 6 4.45 -3.73 0.10
CA PRO A 6 3.32 -4.52 -0.35
C PRO A 6 3.01 -4.20 -1.81
N ILE A 7 2.83 -5.23 -2.63
CA ILE A 7 2.53 -5.09 -4.06
C ILE A 7 1.16 -5.71 -4.33
N GLN A 8 0.29 -4.94 -4.98
CA GLN A 8 -0.96 -5.43 -5.52
C GLN A 8 -1.04 -5.23 -7.02
N ILE A 9 -1.46 -6.28 -7.72
CA ILE A 9 -1.67 -6.31 -9.15
C ILE A 9 -3.17 -6.52 -9.39
N THR A 10 -3.83 -5.58 -10.06
CA THR A 10 -5.28 -5.66 -10.32
C THR A 10 -5.68 -4.94 -11.60
N PHE A 11 -6.71 -5.44 -12.30
CA PHE A 11 -7.31 -4.72 -13.43
C PHE A 11 -8.32 -3.65 -13.00
N ASP A 12 -8.79 -3.72 -11.75
CA ASP A 12 -9.78 -2.81 -11.18
C ASP A 12 -9.33 -2.37 -9.78
N LYS A 13 -8.68 -1.19 -9.68
CA LYS A 13 -8.26 -0.62 -8.39
C LYS A 13 -9.48 -0.22 -7.56
N GLU A 14 -10.54 0.29 -8.18
CA GLU A 14 -11.72 0.82 -7.48
C GLU A 14 -12.45 -0.31 -6.75
N GLY A 15 -12.64 -1.46 -7.43
CA GLY A 15 -13.21 -2.68 -6.85
C GLY A 15 -12.33 -3.38 -5.80
N HIS A 16 -11.06 -3.00 -5.68
CA HIS A 16 -10.10 -3.62 -4.76
C HIS A 16 -9.42 -2.61 -3.82
N SER A 17 -9.97 -1.41 -3.66
CA SER A 17 -9.37 -0.30 -2.91
C SER A 17 -9.14 -0.58 -1.41
N ASP A 18 -9.81 -1.60 -0.85
CA ASP A 18 -9.66 -2.02 0.55
C ASP A 18 -8.38 -2.79 0.87
N SER A 19 -7.52 -3.07 -0.11
CA SER A 19 -6.31 -3.87 0.12
C SER A 19 -5.26 -3.22 1.02
N GLU A 20 -5.12 -1.90 0.96
CA GLU A 20 -4.24 -1.16 1.88
C GLU A 20 -4.75 -1.32 3.32
N ALA A 21 -6.05 -1.08 3.53
CA ALA A 21 -6.67 -1.27 4.84
C ALA A 21 -6.59 -2.73 5.31
N SER A 22 -6.74 -3.69 4.41
CA SER A 22 -6.62 -5.13 4.70
C SER A 22 -5.19 -5.51 5.11
N PHE A 23 -4.17 -4.96 4.45
CA PHE A 23 -2.77 -5.14 4.85
C PHE A 23 -2.52 -4.60 6.26
N PHE A 24 -2.92 -3.36 6.52
CA PHE A 24 -2.63 -2.70 7.80
C PHE A 24 -3.45 -3.21 8.99
N SER A 25 -4.67 -3.71 8.73
CA SER A 25 -5.50 -4.33 9.78
C SER A 25 -5.22 -5.82 9.97
N GLY A 26 -4.72 -6.50 8.94
CA GLY A 26 -4.47 -7.95 8.94
C GLY A 26 -3.05 -8.30 9.35
N ILE A 27 -2.10 -8.22 8.41
CA ILE A 27 -0.74 -8.74 8.62
C ILE A 27 0.20 -7.76 9.32
N TRP A 28 -0.04 -6.46 9.18
CA TRP A 28 0.83 -5.44 9.76
C TRP A 28 0.96 -5.49 11.29
N PRO A 29 -0.12 -5.72 12.09
CA PRO A 29 0.00 -5.87 13.54
C PRO A 29 0.83 -7.08 13.97
N GLU A 30 0.93 -8.11 13.13
CA GLU A 30 1.78 -9.28 13.36
C GLU A 30 3.22 -9.03 12.90
N LEU A 31 3.41 -8.28 11.82
CA LEU A 31 4.72 -8.00 11.24
C LEU A 31 5.50 -6.92 12.01
N LYS A 32 4.84 -5.81 12.39
CA LYS A 32 5.46 -4.64 13.03
C LYS A 32 6.23 -4.98 14.33
N PRO A 33 5.70 -5.80 15.27
CA PRO A 33 6.42 -6.13 16.50
C PRO A 33 7.70 -6.94 16.30
N ASN A 34 7.83 -7.63 15.15
CA ASN A 34 9.01 -8.42 14.81
C ASN A 34 10.13 -7.56 14.17
N ILE A 35 9.87 -6.28 13.90
CA ILE A 35 10.86 -5.37 13.33
C ILE A 35 11.66 -4.73 14.47
N PRO A 36 13.00 -4.76 14.42
CA PRO A 36 13.84 -4.07 15.39
C PRO A 36 13.51 -2.56 15.50
N ASN A 37 13.29 -2.08 16.73
CA ASN A 37 12.91 -0.68 17.01
C ASN A 37 13.98 0.36 16.62
N ASN A 38 15.21 -0.07 16.31
CA ASN A 38 16.30 0.81 15.88
C ASN A 38 16.29 1.09 14.37
N LEU A 39 15.36 0.47 13.62
CA LEU A 39 15.20 0.71 12.19
C LEU A 39 14.12 1.77 11.95
N ASN A 40 14.44 2.76 11.12
CA ASN A 40 13.41 3.59 10.51
C ASN A 40 12.64 2.74 9.49
N ILE A 41 11.31 2.72 9.57
CA ILE A 41 10.46 1.89 8.71
C ILE A 41 9.76 2.81 7.71
N GLU A 42 9.86 2.46 6.43
CA GLU A 42 9.17 3.13 5.35
C GLU A 42 8.32 2.11 4.58
N VAL A 43 7.02 2.35 4.54
CA VAL A 43 6.07 1.48 3.82
C VAL A 43 5.73 2.13 2.49
N ILE A 44 5.82 1.34 1.40
CA ILE A 44 5.50 1.80 0.05
C ILE A 44 4.50 0.82 -0.56
N PHE A 45 3.25 1.23 -0.76
CA PHE A 45 2.23 0.37 -1.33
C PHE A 45 2.20 0.54 -2.86
N ILE A 46 2.50 -0.51 -3.60
CA ILE A 46 2.60 -0.44 -5.07
C ILE A 46 1.36 -1.06 -5.70
N TRP A 47 0.66 -0.27 -6.51
CA TRP A 47 -0.47 -0.67 -7.34
C TRP A 47 -0.03 -0.79 -8.80
N ILE A 48 -0.20 -1.97 -9.38
CA ILE A 48 -0.04 -2.19 -10.82
C ILE A 48 -1.45 -2.37 -11.41
N THR A 49 -1.86 -1.45 -12.28
CA THR A 49 -3.22 -1.39 -12.82
C THR A 49 -3.27 -1.29 -14.34
N ARG A 50 -4.46 -1.45 -14.94
CA ARG A 50 -4.66 -1.25 -16.40
C ARG A 50 -4.71 0.22 -16.84
N LYS A 51 -4.88 1.16 -15.91
CA LYS A 51 -4.99 2.60 -16.24
C LYS A 51 -3.58 3.19 -16.39
N ASN A 52 -3.43 4.23 -17.22
CA ASN A 52 -2.17 4.96 -17.37
C ASN A 52 -1.69 5.46 -16.00
N GLY A 53 -0.41 5.23 -15.69
CA GLY A 53 0.16 5.48 -14.36
C GLY A 53 0.02 6.94 -13.93
N ILE A 54 -0.49 7.14 -12.72
CA ILE A 54 -0.53 8.42 -12.01
C ILE A 54 0.01 8.13 -10.63
N ASP A 55 1.10 8.76 -10.22
CA ASP A 55 1.56 8.66 -8.84
C ASP A 55 0.54 9.38 -7.93
N GLU A 56 -0.07 8.66 -6.99
CA GLU A 56 -1.08 9.18 -6.05
C GLU A 56 -0.53 9.11 -4.62
N GLU A 57 -0.16 10.25 -4.02
CA GLU A 57 0.15 10.29 -2.59
C GLU A 57 -1.14 10.06 -1.77
N VAL A 58 -1.10 9.14 -0.81
CA VAL A 58 -2.26 8.79 0.03
C VAL A 58 -2.08 9.36 1.43
N GLU A 59 -3.03 10.18 1.86
CA GLU A 59 -3.03 10.76 3.21
C GLU A 59 -3.30 9.73 4.32
N LYS A 60 -2.64 9.96 5.45
CA LYS A 60 -2.75 9.16 6.68
C LYS A 60 -4.18 9.04 7.20
N LYS A 61 -4.57 7.82 7.62
CA LYS A 61 -5.91 7.54 8.17
C LYS A 61 -5.85 6.94 9.58
N PHE A 62 -6.60 7.54 10.50
CA PHE A 62 -6.81 7.02 11.86
C PHE A 62 -8.28 6.70 12.12
N LYS A 63 -8.55 5.62 12.87
CA LYS A 63 -9.89 5.32 13.40
C LYS A 63 -9.92 5.76 14.85
N LYS A 64 -10.91 6.56 15.19
CA LYS A 64 -11.24 6.83 16.59
C LYS A 64 -12.26 5.80 17.06
N LEU A 65 -11.87 4.91 17.98
CA LEU A 65 -12.79 4.03 18.70
C LEU A 65 -13.11 4.65 20.08
N ARG A 66 -14.21 4.22 20.71
CA ARG A 66 -14.69 4.75 22.00
C ARG A 66 -13.64 4.72 23.14
N SER A 67 -12.62 3.87 23.04
CA SER A 67 -11.61 3.67 24.08
C SER A 67 -10.15 3.82 23.63
N ARG A 68 -9.88 3.97 22.32
CA ARG A 68 -8.52 4.16 21.79
C ARG A 68 -8.53 4.68 20.35
N ASN A 69 -7.44 5.34 19.97
CA ASN A 69 -7.12 5.54 18.56
C ASN A 69 -6.44 4.27 18.05
N VAL A 70 -6.93 3.73 16.94
CA VAL A 70 -6.25 2.66 16.21
C VAL A 70 -5.70 3.27 14.93
N GLU A 71 -4.39 3.14 14.75
CA GLU A 71 -3.72 3.42 13.47
C GLU A 71 -4.37 2.50 12.42
N ILE A 72 -5.14 3.07 11.49
CA ILE A 72 -5.71 2.30 10.37
C ILE A 72 -4.62 2.15 9.33
N ASN A 73 -4.00 3.28 8.94
CA ASN A 73 -2.83 3.30 8.08
C ASN A 73 -1.74 4.21 8.69
N PRO A 74 -0.48 3.78 8.76
CA PRO A 74 0.66 4.65 9.06
C PRO A 74 0.85 5.70 7.95
N ASP A 75 1.87 6.56 8.05
CA ASP A 75 2.33 7.28 6.86
C ASP A 75 2.98 6.27 5.90
N TYR A 76 2.50 6.20 4.66
CA TYR A 76 3.06 5.37 3.59
C TYR A 76 2.88 6.07 2.25
N THR A 77 3.79 5.80 1.32
CA THR A 77 3.67 6.26 -0.07
C THR A 77 2.88 5.21 -0.85
N SER A 78 1.78 5.61 -1.51
CA SER A 78 1.12 4.75 -2.50
C SER A 78 1.65 5.12 -3.90
N VAL A 79 2.04 4.13 -4.68
CA VAL A 79 2.56 4.33 -6.04
C VAL A 79 1.65 3.56 -6.98
N VAL A 80 1.04 4.24 -7.96
CA VAL A 80 0.12 3.61 -8.91
C VAL A 80 0.72 3.67 -10.30
N THR A 81 1.08 2.51 -10.83
CA THR A 81 1.66 2.38 -12.16
C THR A 81 0.76 1.54 -13.08
N GLY A 82 0.84 1.81 -14.37
CA GLY A 82 0.15 1.05 -15.41
C GLY A 82 0.94 -0.20 -15.80
N PHE A 83 0.26 -1.28 -16.22
CA PHE A 83 0.91 -2.48 -16.75
C PHE A 83 1.86 -2.16 -17.91
N ALA A 84 1.48 -1.26 -18.81
CA ALA A 84 2.31 -0.79 -19.91
C ALA A 84 3.66 -0.19 -19.46
N ASN A 85 3.70 0.41 -18.26
CA ASN A 85 4.91 0.99 -17.69
C ASN A 85 5.81 -0.06 -17.02
N VAL A 86 5.21 -1.15 -16.48
CA VAL A 86 5.94 -2.27 -15.87
C VAL A 86 6.47 -3.23 -16.93
N ASN A 87 5.69 -3.48 -17.97
CA ASN A 87 6.07 -4.28 -19.11
C ASN A 87 5.46 -3.70 -20.40
N ARG A 88 6.30 -3.06 -21.22
CA ARG A 88 5.88 -2.44 -22.48
C ARG A 88 5.34 -3.45 -23.50
N ASP A 89 5.67 -4.73 -23.35
CA ASP A 89 5.20 -5.78 -24.25
C ASP A 89 3.80 -6.32 -23.87
N ILE A 90 3.27 -5.98 -22.68
CA ILE A 90 1.90 -6.38 -22.28
C ILE A 90 0.82 -5.67 -23.11
N ASP A 91 1.07 -4.43 -23.56
CA ASP A 91 0.12 -3.64 -24.37
C ASP A 91 0.20 -3.97 -25.88
N ARG A 92 1.02 -4.95 -26.28
CA ARG A 92 1.24 -5.31 -27.70
C ARG A 92 0.35 -6.45 -28.20
N TYR A 93 -0.56 -6.97 -27.37
CA TYR A 93 -1.48 -8.07 -27.67
C TYR A 93 -2.91 -7.70 -27.28
#